data_AF-A0A1V5SW08-F1
#
_entry.id   AF-A0A1V5SW08-F1
#
_cell.length_a   1.000
_cell.length_b   1.000
_cell.length_c   1.000
_cell.angle_alpha   90.00
_cell.angle_beta   90.00
_cell.angle_gamma   90.00
#
_symmetry.space_group_name_H-M   'P 1'
#
loop_
_entity.id
_entity.type
_entity.pdbx_description
1 polymer ?
#
loop_
_entity_poly.entity_id
_entity_poly.type
_entity_poly.pdbx_seq_one_letter_code
_entity_poly.pdbx_strand_id
1 'polypeptide(L)'
;MDWITAAIGLMGGFMGGLLGVGGGTVYIPLMIMLKGMNVHQAVGTSLLTIVFTGLFGAFFHHREGMVDPKVAILMGIFSVLGVWFGTKLSIGMDAILLRRIFAVFLVVIAFRLFIMK
;
A
#
# COMPACT_ATOMS: atom_id res chain seq x y z
N MET A 1 19.19 1.42 13.11
CA MET A 1 18.06 0.70 12.50
C MET A 1 17.21 0.16 13.63
N ASP A 2 16.09 0.82 13.94
CA ASP A 2 15.28 0.47 15.12
C ASP A 2 14.50 -0.80 14.84
N TRP A 3 14.57 -1.78 15.74
CA TRP A 3 13.89 -3.08 15.68
C TRP A 3 12.37 -2.96 15.40
N ILE A 4 11.76 -1.85 15.82
CA ILE A 4 10.36 -1.50 15.56
C ILE A 4 10.08 -1.40 14.06
N THR A 5 10.99 -0.81 13.28
CA THR A 5 10.83 -0.63 11.83
C THR A 5 10.88 -1.97 11.11
N ALA A 6 11.75 -2.88 11.57
CA ALA A 6 11.84 -4.23 11.04
C ALA A 6 10.56 -5.03 11.33
N ALA A 7 10.01 -4.93 12.55
CA ALA A 7 8.75 -5.57 12.92
C ALA A 7 7.56 -5.07 12.09
N ILE A 8 7.45 -3.75 11.88
CA ILE A 8 6.44 -3.14 10.99
C ILE A 8 6.62 -3.66 9.55
N GLY A 9 7.86 -3.69 9.06
CA GLY A 9 8.27 -4.28 7.79
C GLY A 9 7.71 -5.69 7.58
N LEU A 10 7.99 -6.56 8.54
CA LEU A 10 7.63 -7.97 8.54
C LEU A 10 6.11 -8.18 8.61
N MET A 11 5.43 -7.50 9.54
CA MET A 11 3.97 -7.59 9.68
C MET A 11 3.24 -7.04 8.45
N GLY A 12 3.64 -5.86 7.97
CA GLY A 12 3.03 -5.24 6.81
C GLY A 12 3.25 -6.06 5.53
N GLY A 13 4.40 -6.71 5.39
CA GLY A 13 4.72 -7.55 4.24
C GLY A 13 3.94 -8.86 4.26
N PHE A 14 3.87 -9.50 5.44
CA PHE A 14 3.09 -10.72 5.64
C PHE A 14 1.60 -10.48 5.39
N MET A 15 1.01 -9.46 6.04
CA MET A 15 -0.41 -9.11 5.83
C MET A 15 -0.67 -8.60 4.41
N GLY A 16 0.26 -7.82 3.86
CA GLY A 16 0.17 -7.29 2.50
C GLY A 16 0.17 -8.39 1.43
N GLY A 17 0.98 -9.43 1.64
CA GLY A 17 1.01 -10.63 0.80
C GLY A 17 -0.25 -11.49 0.96
N LEU A 18 -0.69 -11.74 2.19
CA LEU A 18 -1.90 -12.53 2.45
C LEU A 18 -3.18 -11.89 1.91
N LEU A 19 -3.33 -10.57 2.09
CA LEU A 19 -4.54 -9.85 1.68
C LEU A 19 -4.46 -9.34 0.23
N GLY A 20 -3.30 -9.41 -0.42
CA GLY A 20 -3.07 -8.89 -1.77
C GLY A 20 -3.16 -7.36 -1.91
N VAL A 21 -3.25 -6.62 -0.81
CA VAL A 21 -3.42 -5.14 -0.81
C VAL A 21 -2.08 -4.40 -0.83
N GLY A 22 -0.95 -5.12 -0.90
CA GLY A 22 0.38 -4.52 -0.94
C GLY A 22 0.84 -3.88 0.38
N GLY A 23 0.18 -4.18 1.50
CA GLY A 23 0.64 -3.81 2.85
C GLY A 23 0.50 -2.32 3.22
N GLY A 24 0.24 -1.41 2.28
CA GLY A 24 0.12 0.04 2.54
C GLY A 24 -0.93 0.40 3.59
N THR A 25 -2.08 -0.28 3.57
CA THR A 25 -3.16 -0.17 4.56
C THR A 25 -2.70 -0.48 5.99
N VAL A 26 -1.62 -1.25 6.15
CA VAL A 26 -1.02 -1.63 7.43
C VAL A 26 0.21 -0.76 7.74
N TYR A 27 1.09 -0.54 6.75
CA TYR A 27 2.31 0.26 6.91
C TYR A 27 2.03 1.70 7.32
N ILE A 28 1.10 2.37 6.63
CA ILE A 28 0.84 3.79 6.83
C ILE A 28 0.33 4.09 8.26
N PRO A 29 -0.72 3.43 8.79
CA PRO A 29 -1.15 3.68 10.17
C PRO A 29 -0.11 3.27 11.20
N LEU A 30 0.63 2.16 11.01
CA LEU A 30 1.69 1.77 11.92
C LEU A 30 2.83 2.79 11.98
N MET A 31 3.27 3.34 10.84
CA MET A 31 4.31 4.37 10.80
C MET A 31 3.84 5.68 11.44
N ILE A 32 2.59 6.07 11.24
CA ILE A 32 2.03 7.28 11.87
C ILE A 32 1.90 7.08 13.39
N MET A 33 1.38 5.93 13.85
CA MET A 33 1.12 5.69 15.28
C MET A 33 2.38 5.39 16.08
N LEU A 34 3.30 4.58 15.54
CA LEU A 34 4.50 4.12 16.26
C LEU A 34 5.70 5.05 16.09
N LYS A 35 5.84 5.72 14.94
CA LYS A 35 6.95 6.64 14.67
C LYS A 35 6.55 8.12 14.63
N GLY A 36 5.26 8.44 14.76
CA GLY A 36 4.79 9.83 14.68
C GLY A 36 5.08 10.48 13.34
N MET A 37 5.30 9.69 12.28
CA MET A 37 5.67 10.21 10.96
C MET A 37 4.53 11.03 10.38
N ASN A 38 4.88 12.12 9.68
CA ASN A 38 3.90 12.85 8.90
C ASN A 38 3.33 11.96 7.80
N VAL A 39 2.05 12.17 7.46
CA VAL A 39 1.31 11.34 6.48
C VAL A 39 2.07 11.24 5.16
N HIS A 40 2.63 12.35 4.67
CA HIS A 40 3.39 12.37 3.42
C HIS A 40 4.64 11.48 3.46
N GLN A 41 5.36 11.48 4.59
CA GLN A 41 6.54 10.63 4.78
C GLN A 41 6.13 9.16 4.91
N ALA A 42 5.09 8.85 5.71
CA ALA A 42 4.60 7.49 5.89
C ALA A 42 4.11 6.88 4.55
N VAL A 43 3.38 7.65 3.74
CA VAL A 43 2.95 7.23 2.41
C VAL A 43 4.15 6.96 1.50
N GLY A 44 5.11 7.89 1.42
CA GLY A 44 6.31 7.71 0.60
C GLY A 44 7.16 6.49 0.99
N THR A 45 7.41 6.30 2.29
CA THR A 45 8.15 5.14 2.80
C THR A 45 7.40 3.83 2.57
N SER A 46 6.07 3.84 2.72
CA SER A 46 5.26 2.66 2.42
C SER A 46 5.41 2.28 0.96
N LEU A 47 5.25 3.21 0.01
CA LEU A 47 5.37 2.95 -1.43
C LEU A 47 6.68 2.26 -1.79
N LEU A 48 7.81 2.73 -1.25
CA LEU A 48 9.12 2.09 -1.46
C LEU A 48 9.09 0.61 -1.06
N THR A 49 8.48 0.31 0.08
CA THR A 49 8.34 -1.05 0.60
C THR A 49 7.41 -1.89 -0.29
N ILE A 50 6.30 -1.30 -0.76
CA ILE A 50 5.34 -1.96 -1.66
C ILE A 50 6.01 -2.41 -2.95
N VAL A 51 6.93 -1.60 -3.53
CA VAL A 51 7.65 -1.97 -4.76
C VAL A 51 8.41 -3.28 -4.57
N PHE A 52 9.17 -3.42 -3.48
CA PHE A 52 9.91 -4.65 -3.21
C PHE A 52 8.96 -5.84 -2.98
N THR A 53 7.94 -5.67 -2.13
CA THR A 53 6.99 -6.77 -1.86
C THR A 53 6.20 -7.18 -3.10
N GLY A 54 5.86 -6.22 -3.97
CA GLY A 54 5.14 -6.45 -5.22
C GLY A 54 6.00 -7.16 -6.25
N LEU A 55 7.29 -6.80 -6.38
CA LEU A 55 8.23 -7.49 -7.25
C LEU A 55 8.41 -8.96 -6.84
N PHE A 56 8.65 -9.22 -5.55
CA PHE A 56 8.75 -10.59 -5.05
C PHE A 56 7.44 -11.35 -5.24
N GLY A 57 6.29 -10.74 -4.88
CA GLY A 57 4.97 -11.34 -5.08
C GLY A 57 4.73 -11.72 -6.54
N ALA A 58 4.97 -10.80 -7.47
CA ALA A 58 4.82 -11.03 -8.90
C ALA A 58 5.76 -12.15 -9.40
N PHE A 59 7.01 -12.17 -8.95
CA PHE A 59 7.98 -13.20 -9.33
C PHE A 59 7.54 -14.59 -8.88
N PHE A 60 7.12 -14.75 -7.62
CA PHE A 60 6.66 -16.03 -7.10
C PHE A 60 5.35 -16.49 -7.76
N HIS A 61 4.39 -15.59 -7.96
CA HIS A 61 3.12 -15.94 -8.63
C HIS A 61 3.33 -16.30 -10.11
N HIS A 62 4.27 -15.62 -10.79
CA HIS A 62 4.62 -15.95 -12.17
C HIS A 62 5.29 -17.32 -12.27
N ARG A 63 6.18 -17.65 -11.31
CA ARG A 63 6.83 -18.97 -11.25
C ARG A 63 5.84 -20.11 -11.05
N GLU A 64 4.75 -19.87 -10.32
CA GLU A 64 3.68 -20.85 -10.11
C GLU A 64 2.68 -20.95 -11.28
N GLY A 65 2.89 -20.19 -12.37
CA GLY A 65 2.04 -20.22 -13.55
C GLY A 65 0.67 -19.56 -13.38
N MET A 66 0.46 -18.83 -12.27
CA MET A 66 -0.82 -18.20 -11.92
C MET A 66 -1.01 -16.80 -12.53
N VAL A 67 -0.07 -16.35 -13.37
CA VAL A 67 -0.07 -14.99 -13.94
C VAL A 67 -0.29 -15.06 -15.45
N ASP A 68 -1.42 -14.51 -15.91
CA ASP A 68 -1.62 -14.20 -17.32
C ASP A 68 -0.84 -12.90 -17.66
N PRO A 69 0.20 -12.96 -18.52
CA PRO A 69 1.01 -11.80 -18.85
C PRO A 69 0.22 -10.67 -19.52
N LYS A 70 -0.82 -11.00 -20.31
CA LYS A 70 -1.64 -9.99 -21.00
C LYS A 70 -2.44 -9.18 -19.98
N VAL A 71 -3.07 -9.87 -19.03
CA VAL A 71 -3.83 -9.23 -17.95
C VAL A 71 -2.89 -8.43 -17.06
N ALA A 72 -1.74 -8.99 -16.68
CA ALA A 72 -0.75 -8.32 -15.84
C ALA A 72 -0.24 -7.01 -16.46
N ILE A 73 0.10 -7.02 -17.75
CA ILE A 73 0.56 -5.80 -18.46
C ILE A 73 -0.56 -4.78 -18.55
N LEU A 74 -1.79 -5.20 -18.91
CA LEU A 74 -2.92 -4.29 -19.04
C LEU A 74 -3.24 -3.61 -17.70
N MET A 75 -3.33 -4.40 -16.62
CA MET A 75 -3.54 -3.88 -15.27
C MET A 75 -2.38 -2.99 -14.82
N GLY A 76 -1.14 -3.33 -15.17
CA GLY A 76 0.05 -2.53 -14.90
C GLY A 76 -0.05 -1.13 -15.53
N ILE A 77 -0.42 -1.04 -16.81
CA ILE A 77 -0.56 0.24 -17.51
C ILE A 77 -1.63 1.12 -16.85
N PHE A 78 -2.83 0.58 -16.60
CA PHE A 78 -3.89 1.32 -15.94
C PHE A 78 -3.52 1.73 -14.50
N SER A 79 -2.78 0.88 -13.79
CA SER A 79 -2.28 1.20 -12.45
C SER A 79 -1.31 2.38 -12.46
N VAL A 80 -0.35 2.40 -13.40
CA VAL A 80 0.59 3.51 -13.55
C VAL A 80 -0.13 4.82 -13.86
N LEU A 81 -1.11 4.78 -14.77
CA LEU A 81 -1.92 5.96 -15.09
C LEU A 81 -2.71 6.43 -13.86
N GLY A 82 -3.35 5.52 -13.13
CA GLY A 82 -4.09 5.83 -11.91
C GLY A 82 -3.20 6.47 -10.84
N VAL A 83 -2.01 5.92 -10.60
CA VAL A 83 -1.03 6.48 -9.65
C VAL A 83 -0.57 7.86 -10.10
N TRP A 84 -0.33 8.08 -11.39
CA TRP A 84 0.10 9.38 -11.90
C TRP A 84 -0.96 10.47 -11.66
N PHE A 85 -2.22 10.18 -12.00
CA PHE A 85 -3.34 11.09 -11.72
C PHE A 85 -3.56 11.30 -10.22
N GLY A 86 -3.55 10.23 -9.43
CA GLY A 86 -3.74 10.28 -7.98
C GLY A 86 -2.66 11.07 -7.26
N THR A 87 -1.40 10.91 -7.68
CA THR A 87 -0.26 11.64 -7.11
C THR A 87 -0.33 13.12 -7.46
N LYS A 88 -0.65 13.46 -8.72
CA LYS A 88 -0.81 14.86 -9.16
C LYS A 88 -1.91 15.58 -8.37
N LEU A 89 -3.02 14.89 -8.09
CA LEU A 89 -4.09 15.42 -7.26
C LEU A 89 -3.65 15.57 -5.79
N SER A 90 -2.90 14.61 -5.27
CA SER A 90 -2.47 14.59 -3.86
C SER A 90 -1.41 15.65 -3.53
N ILE A 91 -0.51 15.99 -4.45
CA ILE A 91 0.55 17.00 -4.23
C ILE A 91 -0.05 18.40 -4.00
N GLY A 92 -1.19 18.72 -4.62
CA GLY A 92 -1.85 20.01 -4.47
C GLY A 92 -2.75 20.15 -3.23
N MET A 93 -2.88 19.09 -2.42
CA MET A 93 -3.78 19.07 -1.27
C MET A 93 -3.08 19.43 0.04
N ASP A 94 -3.80 20.13 0.92
CA ASP A 94 -3.35 20.36 2.29
C ASP A 94 -3.22 19.04 3.07
N ALA A 95 -2.23 18.96 3.95
CA ALA A 95 -1.89 17.76 4.72
C ALA A 95 -3.06 17.30 5.60
N ILE A 96 -3.87 18.24 6.13
CA ILE A 96 -5.06 17.93 6.93
C ILE A 96 -6.12 17.24 6.07
N LEU A 97 -6.33 17.72 4.84
CA LEU A 97 -7.33 17.17 3.92
C LEU A 97 -6.91 15.78 3.46
N LEU A 98 -5.64 15.61 3.07
CA LEU A 98 -5.11 14.31 2.65
C LEU A 98 -5.21 13.28 3.77
N ARG A 99 -4.90 13.67 5.02
CA ARG A 99 -5.07 12.82 6.21
C ARG A 99 -6.53 12.41 6.40
N ARG A 100 -7.47 13.35 6.23
CA ARG A 100 -8.91 13.09 6.41
C ARG A 100 -9.45 12.14 5.34
N ILE A 101 -9.07 12.34 4.09
CA ILE A 101 -9.42 11.45 2.97
C ILE A 101 -8.87 10.05 3.23
N PHE A 102 -7.59 9.94 3.61
CA PHE A 102 -6.98 8.65 3.91
C PHE A 102 -7.64 7.95 5.09
N ALA A 103 -8.00 8.69 6.15
CA ALA A 103 -8.73 8.14 7.29
C ALA A 103 -10.11 7.59 6.89
N VAL A 104 -10.87 8.33 6.08
CA VAL A 104 -12.17 7.85 5.55
C VAL A 104 -11.97 6.60 4.70
N PHE A 105 -10.96 6.58 3.83
CA PHE A 105 -10.63 5.42 3.02
C PHE A 105 -10.31 4.17 3.85
N LEU A 106 -9.51 4.30 4.91
CA LEU A 106 -9.23 3.19 5.83
C LEU A 106 -10.49 2.68 6.53
N VAL A 107 -11.39 3.58 6.96
CA VAL A 107 -12.66 3.20 7.57
C VAL A 107 -13.54 2.42 6.58
N VAL A 108 -13.63 2.88 5.32
CA VAL A 108 -14.37 2.19 4.27
C VAL A 108 -13.80 0.79 4.02
N ILE A 109 -12.47 0.65 3.93
CA ILE A 109 -11.83 -0.66 3.79
C ILE A 109 -12.16 -1.56 4.98
N ALA A 110 -12.05 -1.05 6.21
CA ALA A 110 -12.35 -1.80 7.42
C ALA A 110 -13.80 -2.32 7.42
N PHE A 111 -14.76 -1.47 7.05
CA PHE A 111 -16.17 -1.87 6.89
C PHE A 111 -16.34 -2.92 5.80
N ARG A 112 -15.72 -2.73 4.62
CA ARG A 112 -15.81 -3.70 3.52
C ARG A 112 -15.27 -5.07 3.94
N LEU A 113 -14.14 -5.10 4.63
CA LEU A 113 -13.50 -6.33 5.10
C LEU A 113 -14.32 -7.00 6.20
N PHE A 114 -14.99 -6.22 7.05
CA PHE A 114 -15.92 -6.74 8.06
C PHE A 114 -17.22 -7.32 7.47
N ILE A 115 -17.73 -6.72 6.38
CA ILE A 115 -18.95 -7.18 5.69
C ILE A 115 -18.67 -8.35 4.75
N MET A 116 -17.49 -8.43 4.13
CA MET A 116 -17.06 -9.56 3.28
C MET A 116 -16.71 -10.83 4.09
N LYS A 117 -17.24 -10.96 5.30
CA LYS A 117 -17.10 -12.12 6.17
C LYS A 117 -18.16 -13.17 5.84
#